data_AF-V4P3Z8-F1
#
_entry.id   AF-V4P3Z8-F1
#
_cell.length_a   1.000
_cell.length_b   1.000
_cell.length_c   1.000
_cell.angle_alpha   90.00
_cell.angle_beta   90.00
_cell.angle_gamma   90.00
#
_symmetry.space_group_name_H-M   'P 1'
#
loop_
_entity.id
_entity.type
_entity.pdbx_description
1 polymer ?
#
loop_
_entity_poly.entity_id
_entity_poly.type
_entity_poly.pdbx_seq_one_letter_code
_entity_poly.pdbx_strand_id
1 'polypeptide(L)'
;ISLAAGALAWKIGRAPLPPTAAQVAAMTPVEPVDEPISAALAIDDVKIELGLGLLGLINDLDGRKLTDQIKALRRTLAQEYGFIMPSVRILDNMRLNNQGYAVRIKEMEAGEGEVRIGSLMAMDPTGRQVELPGEHMKEPAFGLPATWIDNALREEATFLGYTIVDPATVITTHLTEILKDNMADLLSYSELSKLLRDLPSDEKKLVDDLIPQVVSTATLQRVLQALLKERVSIRDLPAILEALGEAAGHTKSITQMVEHVRSRLARQLCWQNRSDDGSLPIVTLSHDWENAFSSSLVGQGEDRQLTMAPSALQEFIRGVRDTFERVSMNGEVAVLLTSPNIRPFVRSIIERFRANTVVMSQNEIHPKVKLKTVGQV
;
A
#
# COMPACT_ATOMS: atom_id res chain seq x y z
N ILE A 1 34.61 -56.94 -30.43
CA ILE A 1 35.16 -55.63 -30.90
C ILE A 1 34.39 -55.10 -32.12
N SER A 2 33.85 -55.97 -32.99
CA SER A 2 33.18 -55.57 -34.25
C SER A 2 31.78 -54.95 -34.10
N LEU A 3 31.01 -55.31 -33.06
CA LEU A 3 29.66 -54.76 -32.84
C LEU A 3 29.67 -53.35 -32.22
N ALA A 4 30.70 -53.02 -31.44
CA ALA A 4 30.84 -51.68 -30.83
C ALA A 4 31.22 -50.60 -31.86
N ALA A 5 31.98 -50.98 -32.90
CA ALA A 5 32.37 -50.07 -33.97
C ALA A 5 31.18 -49.69 -34.88
N GLY A 6 30.25 -50.60 -35.13
CA GLY A 6 29.05 -50.35 -35.95
C GLY A 6 28.05 -49.38 -35.29
N ALA A 7 27.88 -49.48 -33.97
CA ALA A 7 26.96 -48.59 -33.24
C ALA A 7 27.47 -47.15 -33.15
N LEU A 8 28.78 -46.94 -33.04
CA LEU A 8 29.41 -45.62 -33.06
C LEU A 8 29.33 -44.97 -34.45
N ALA A 9 29.55 -45.73 -35.53
CA ALA A 9 29.43 -45.23 -36.89
C ALA A 9 27.98 -44.81 -37.24
N TRP A 10 26.98 -45.55 -36.77
CA TRP A 10 25.57 -45.22 -36.98
C TRP A 10 25.11 -43.96 -36.23
N LYS A 11 25.67 -43.73 -35.03
CA LYS A 11 25.35 -42.55 -34.21
C LYS A 11 26.00 -41.28 -34.74
N ILE A 12 27.19 -41.39 -35.35
CA ILE A 12 27.89 -40.28 -35.99
C ILE A 12 27.25 -39.93 -37.34
N GLY A 13 26.77 -40.92 -38.10
CA GLY A 13 26.09 -40.70 -39.39
C GLY A 13 24.68 -40.07 -39.30
N ARG A 14 24.10 -39.96 -38.10
CA ARG A 14 22.79 -39.31 -37.84
C ARG A 14 22.91 -37.97 -37.09
N ALA A 15 24.13 -37.52 -36.79
CA ALA A 15 24.31 -36.17 -36.25
C ALA A 15 23.98 -35.15 -37.34
N PRO A 16 23.12 -34.14 -37.07
CA PRO A 16 22.85 -33.09 -38.05
C PRO A 16 24.17 -32.39 -38.40
N LEU A 17 24.44 -32.29 -39.70
CA LEU A 17 25.62 -31.60 -40.22
C LEU A 17 25.63 -30.16 -39.68
N PRO A 18 26.77 -29.63 -39.24
CA PRO A 18 26.87 -28.23 -38.86
C PRO A 18 26.44 -27.36 -40.05
N PRO A 19 25.69 -26.28 -39.83
CA PRO A 19 25.19 -25.44 -40.90
C PRO A 19 26.38 -24.94 -41.74
N THR A 20 26.27 -25.11 -43.06
CA THR A 20 27.29 -24.69 -44.00
C THR A 20 27.49 -23.17 -43.88
N ALA A 21 28.71 -22.66 -44.13
CA ALA A 21 29.00 -21.22 -44.04
C ALA A 21 28.05 -20.31 -44.85
N ALA A 22 27.37 -20.86 -45.87
CA ALA A 22 26.32 -20.17 -46.62
C ALA A 22 24.98 -19.99 -45.88
N GLN A 23 24.66 -20.80 -44.87
CA GLN A 23 23.44 -20.66 -44.04
C GLN A 23 23.62 -19.67 -42.89
N VAL A 24 24.86 -19.49 -42.41
CA VAL A 24 25.19 -18.48 -41.38
C VAL A 24 25.19 -17.07 -41.97
N ALA A 25 25.48 -16.93 -43.27
CA ALA A 25 25.46 -15.66 -43.98
C ALA A 25 24.04 -15.13 -44.32
N ALA A 26 22.99 -15.92 -44.07
CA ALA A 26 21.60 -15.53 -44.31
C ALA A 26 20.86 -15.09 -43.04
N MET A 27 21.51 -15.10 -41.87
CA MET A 27 20.99 -14.43 -40.68
C MET A 27 21.29 -12.94 -40.85
N THR A 28 20.33 -12.25 -41.47
CA THR A 28 20.30 -10.79 -41.49
C THR A 28 20.48 -10.30 -40.05
N PRO A 29 21.41 -9.37 -39.78
CA PRO A 29 21.47 -8.75 -38.46
C PRO A 29 20.09 -8.19 -38.17
N VAL A 30 19.45 -8.68 -37.11
CA VAL A 30 18.32 -7.97 -36.52
C VAL A 30 18.95 -6.70 -36.00
N GLU A 31 18.82 -5.61 -36.76
CA GLU A 31 19.15 -4.28 -36.26
C GLU A 31 18.48 -4.14 -34.90
N PRO A 32 19.19 -3.63 -33.87
CA PRO A 32 18.53 -3.33 -32.61
C PRO A 32 17.38 -2.41 -32.97
N VAL A 33 16.14 -2.90 -32.81
CA VAL A 33 14.97 -2.07 -32.94
C VAL A 33 15.13 -1.08 -31.81
N ASP A 34 15.62 0.12 -32.13
CA ASP A 34 15.64 1.25 -31.21
C ASP A 34 14.24 1.29 -30.61
N GLU A 35 14.16 1.07 -29.29
CA GLU A 35 12.89 1.18 -28.60
C GLU A 35 12.31 2.54 -28.97
N PRO A 36 11.07 2.60 -29.46
CA PRO A 36 10.51 3.86 -29.94
C PRO A 36 10.63 4.88 -28.81
N ILE A 37 11.01 6.12 -29.12
CA ILE A 37 11.26 7.18 -28.12
C ILE A 37 10.09 7.30 -27.11
N SER A 38 8.87 6.92 -27.52
CA SER A 38 7.69 6.80 -26.66
C SER A 38 7.83 5.81 -25.49
N ALA A 39 8.60 4.72 -25.63
CA ALA A 39 8.90 3.78 -24.57
C ALA A 39 9.89 4.36 -23.54
N ALA A 40 10.86 5.16 -24.00
CA ALA A 40 11.77 5.90 -23.11
C ALA A 40 11.07 7.03 -22.32
N LEU A 41 9.92 7.51 -22.82
CA LEU A 41 9.08 8.50 -22.14
C LEU A 41 8.09 7.87 -21.14
N ALA A 42 7.98 6.54 -21.10
CA ALA A 42 7.05 5.86 -20.21
C ALA A 42 7.62 5.86 -18.78
N ILE A 43 6.92 6.54 -17.87
CA ILE A 43 7.22 6.53 -16.44
C ILE A 43 6.71 5.20 -15.87
N ASP A 44 7.59 4.44 -15.22
CA ASP A 44 7.15 3.27 -14.47
C ASP A 44 6.51 3.69 -13.14
N ASP A 45 5.30 3.20 -12.88
CA ASP A 45 4.54 3.53 -11.67
C ASP A 45 5.25 3.05 -10.39
N VAL A 46 5.84 1.85 -10.41
CA VAL A 46 6.54 1.25 -9.25
C VAL A 46 7.81 0.54 -9.71
N LYS A 47 8.96 0.90 -9.11
CA LYS A 47 10.24 0.20 -9.30
C LYS A 47 10.79 -0.29 -7.97
N ILE A 48 11.47 -1.43 -8.00
CA ILE A 48 12.35 -1.89 -6.93
C ILE A 48 13.74 -2.03 -7.54
N GLU A 49 14.69 -1.30 -6.97
CA GLU A 49 16.09 -1.38 -7.34
C GLU A 49 16.84 -2.18 -6.28
N LEU A 50 17.64 -3.14 -6.72
CA LEU A 50 18.37 -4.05 -5.85
C LEU A 50 19.87 -3.89 -6.05
N GLY A 51 20.63 -3.84 -4.95
CA GLY A 51 22.07 -4.03 -4.97
C GLY A 51 22.44 -5.43 -5.48
N LEU A 52 23.67 -5.57 -5.99
CA LEU A 52 24.14 -6.82 -6.63
C LEU A 52 24.00 -8.06 -5.72
N GLY A 53 24.21 -7.91 -4.42
CA GLY A 53 24.12 -8.99 -3.43
C GLY A 53 22.68 -9.45 -3.17
N LEU A 54 21.67 -8.68 -3.56
CA LEU A 54 20.25 -9.01 -3.38
C LEU A 54 19.62 -9.70 -4.60
N LEU A 55 20.33 -9.83 -5.72
CA LEU A 55 19.80 -10.47 -6.94
C LEU A 55 19.39 -11.93 -6.73
N GLY A 56 20.01 -12.60 -5.74
CA GLY A 56 19.62 -13.95 -5.31
C GLY A 56 18.15 -14.05 -4.88
N LEU A 57 17.55 -12.97 -4.35
CA LEU A 57 16.16 -12.94 -3.88
C LEU A 57 15.13 -13.09 -5.03
N ILE A 58 15.54 -12.81 -6.27
CA ILE A 58 14.68 -12.98 -7.45
C ILE A 58 14.59 -14.45 -7.86
N ASN A 59 15.69 -15.18 -7.72
CA ASN A 59 15.87 -16.54 -8.27
C ASN A 59 15.87 -17.64 -7.21
N ASP A 60 15.59 -17.31 -5.95
CA ASP A 60 15.60 -18.24 -4.82
C ASP A 60 14.76 -19.52 -5.08
N LEU A 61 15.40 -20.68 -4.99
CA LEU A 61 14.78 -21.96 -5.34
C LEU A 61 13.93 -22.54 -4.20
N ASP A 62 14.04 -22.00 -2.98
CA ASP A 62 13.33 -22.49 -1.79
C ASP A 62 11.87 -21.97 -1.69
N GLY A 63 11.35 -21.36 -2.76
CA GLY A 63 9.94 -20.96 -2.88
C GLY A 63 9.60 -19.63 -2.18
N ARG A 64 10.59 -18.86 -1.74
CA ARG A 64 10.40 -17.55 -1.07
C ARG A 64 10.84 -16.37 -1.94
N LYS A 65 10.80 -16.55 -3.25
CA LYS A 65 11.18 -15.53 -4.23
C LYS A 65 10.44 -14.23 -3.97
N LEU A 66 11.18 -13.12 -4.00
CA LEU A 66 10.62 -11.77 -3.91
C LEU A 66 9.51 -11.56 -4.95
N THR A 67 9.68 -12.10 -6.16
CA THR A 67 8.69 -12.01 -7.25
C THR A 67 7.36 -12.69 -6.93
N ASP A 68 7.37 -13.82 -6.21
CA ASP A 68 6.15 -14.52 -5.82
C ASP A 68 5.47 -13.86 -4.63
N GLN A 69 6.25 -13.28 -3.70
CA GLN A 69 5.72 -12.44 -2.63
C GLN A 69 5.05 -11.17 -3.18
N ILE A 70 5.63 -10.51 -4.20
CA ILE A 70 5.01 -9.36 -4.89
C ILE A 70 3.70 -9.76 -5.60
N LYS A 71 3.64 -10.95 -6.21
CA LYS A 71 2.38 -11.46 -6.80
C LYS A 71 1.31 -11.70 -5.72
N ALA A 72 1.69 -12.23 -4.56
CA ALA A 72 0.79 -12.41 -3.43
C ALA A 72 0.31 -11.07 -2.86
N LEU A 73 1.21 -10.08 -2.77
CA LEU A 73 0.90 -8.72 -2.36
C LEU A 73 -0.17 -8.09 -3.25
N ARG A 74 -0.06 -8.25 -4.58
CA ARG A 74 -1.08 -7.76 -5.52
C ARG A 74 -2.48 -8.27 -5.19
N ARG A 75 -2.60 -9.57 -4.84
CA ARG A 75 -3.89 -10.17 -4.46
C ARG A 75 -4.38 -9.63 -3.11
N THR A 76 -3.46 -9.45 -2.17
CA THR A 76 -3.77 -8.93 -0.82
C THR A 76 -4.33 -7.51 -0.92
N LEU A 77 -3.65 -6.60 -1.62
CA LEU A 77 -4.12 -5.21 -1.80
C LEU A 77 -5.47 -5.14 -2.53
N ALA A 78 -5.69 -6.01 -3.53
CA ALA A 78 -6.98 -6.09 -4.21
C ALA A 78 -8.10 -6.58 -3.27
N GLN A 79 -7.82 -7.56 -2.41
CA GLN A 79 -8.81 -8.11 -1.47
C GLN A 79 -9.10 -7.16 -0.30
N GLU A 80 -8.10 -6.46 0.19
CA GLU A 80 -8.20 -5.58 1.36
C GLU A 80 -8.76 -4.21 0.96
N TYR A 81 -8.21 -3.59 -0.08
CA TYR A 81 -8.54 -2.21 -0.47
C TYR A 81 -9.35 -2.10 -1.76
N GLY A 82 -9.55 -3.17 -2.53
CA GLY A 82 -10.12 -3.05 -3.88
C GLY A 82 -9.19 -2.34 -4.87
N PHE A 83 -7.92 -2.18 -4.51
CA PHE A 83 -6.91 -1.48 -5.30
C PHE A 83 -6.14 -2.48 -6.17
N ILE A 84 -6.13 -2.25 -7.49
CA ILE A 84 -5.33 -3.05 -8.42
C ILE A 84 -3.93 -2.45 -8.47
N MET A 85 -2.97 -3.15 -7.86
CA MET A 85 -1.57 -2.74 -7.90
C MET A 85 -1.02 -2.76 -9.34
N PRO A 86 -0.36 -1.67 -9.79
CA PRO A 86 0.30 -1.63 -11.09
C PRO A 86 1.47 -2.63 -11.14
N SER A 87 2.04 -2.82 -12.33
CA SER A 87 3.19 -3.71 -12.48
C SER A 87 4.42 -3.15 -11.75
N VAL A 88 5.11 -4.00 -11.01
CA VAL A 88 6.35 -3.65 -10.30
C VAL A 88 7.54 -4.07 -11.15
N ARG A 89 8.38 -3.11 -11.54
CA ARG A 89 9.62 -3.39 -12.27
C ARG A 89 10.75 -3.62 -11.28
N ILE A 90 11.49 -4.72 -11.41
CA ILE A 90 12.66 -5.03 -10.58
C ILE A 90 13.91 -4.83 -11.41
N LEU A 91 14.83 -4.00 -10.94
CA LEU A 91 16.08 -3.64 -11.62
C LEU A 91 17.26 -3.87 -10.69
N ASP A 92 18.42 -4.23 -11.25
CA ASP A 92 19.68 -4.11 -10.55
C ASP A 92 20.19 -2.66 -10.58
N ASN A 93 20.77 -2.20 -9.49
CA ASN A 93 21.40 -0.88 -9.42
C ASN A 93 22.77 -0.99 -8.74
N MET A 94 23.83 -0.90 -9.55
CA MET A 94 25.22 -0.96 -9.10
C MET A 94 25.66 0.23 -8.23
N ARG A 95 24.87 1.30 -8.15
CA ARG A 95 25.14 2.45 -7.28
C ARG A 95 24.67 2.23 -5.84
N LEU A 96 23.76 1.28 -5.61
CA LEU A 96 23.31 0.93 -4.26
C LEU A 96 24.38 0.12 -3.52
N ASN A 97 24.31 0.14 -2.19
CA ASN A 97 25.08 -0.79 -1.37
C ASN A 97 24.77 -2.24 -1.81
N ASN A 98 25.74 -3.15 -1.69
CA ASN A 98 25.60 -4.54 -2.11
C ASN A 98 24.39 -5.25 -1.49
N GLN A 99 24.02 -4.85 -0.27
CA GLN A 99 22.88 -5.35 0.49
C GLN A 99 21.72 -4.35 0.60
N GLY A 100 21.78 -3.25 -0.16
CA GLY A 100 20.77 -2.20 -0.19
C GLY A 100 19.71 -2.43 -1.26
N TYR A 101 18.52 -1.89 -1.02
CA TYR A 101 17.46 -1.78 -2.01
C TYR A 101 16.80 -0.40 -1.93
N ALA A 102 16.18 0.04 -3.03
CA ALA A 102 15.39 1.24 -3.09
C ALA A 102 14.04 0.95 -3.78
N VAL A 103 12.97 1.56 -3.29
CA VAL A 103 11.64 1.53 -3.88
C VAL A 103 11.37 2.91 -4.46
N ARG A 104 10.90 2.93 -5.71
CA ARG A 104 10.52 4.17 -6.39
C ARG A 104 9.07 4.14 -6.83
N ILE A 105 8.40 5.28 -6.65
CA ILE A 105 7.03 5.53 -7.13
C ILE A 105 7.10 6.63 -8.18
N LYS A 106 6.62 6.34 -9.39
CA LYS A 106 6.72 7.26 -10.54
C LYS A 106 8.14 7.80 -10.73
N GLU A 107 9.12 6.90 -10.65
CA GLU A 107 10.57 7.18 -10.72
C GLU A 107 11.17 8.05 -9.60
N MET A 108 10.37 8.52 -8.64
CA MET A 108 10.84 9.23 -7.45
C MET A 108 11.13 8.23 -6.33
N GLU A 109 12.18 8.49 -5.56
CA GLU A 109 12.50 7.69 -4.38
C GLU A 109 11.37 7.78 -3.35
N ALA A 110 10.85 6.62 -2.95
CA ALA A 110 9.75 6.50 -2.00
C ALA A 110 10.16 5.77 -0.71
N GLY A 111 11.27 5.04 -0.75
CA GLY A 111 11.89 4.44 0.43
C GLY A 111 13.12 3.64 0.06
N GLU A 112 14.00 3.43 1.03
CA GLU A 112 15.22 2.63 0.89
C GLU A 112 15.43 1.77 2.13
N GLY A 113 16.30 0.77 2.03
CA GLY A 113 16.68 -0.03 3.18
C GLY A 113 17.78 -1.02 2.86
N GLU A 114 18.22 -1.74 3.88
CA GLU A 114 19.20 -2.82 3.73
C GLU A 114 18.69 -4.11 4.34
N VAL A 115 19.09 -5.24 3.75
CA VAL A 115 18.76 -6.57 4.26
C VAL A 115 19.99 -7.49 4.27
N ARG A 116 20.02 -8.44 5.22
CA ARG A 116 21.14 -9.38 5.35
C ARG A 116 20.77 -10.74 4.76
N ILE A 117 21.33 -11.07 3.60
CA ILE A 117 21.16 -12.39 2.98
C ILE A 117 21.79 -13.46 3.89
N GLY A 118 21.06 -14.56 4.12
CA GLY A 118 21.49 -15.66 5.01
C GLY A 118 21.14 -15.47 6.48
N SER A 119 20.61 -14.30 6.86
CA SER A 119 20.15 -13.99 8.22
C SER A 119 18.62 -13.81 8.25
N LEU A 120 18.08 -13.70 9.46
CA LEU A 120 16.65 -13.42 9.69
C LEU A 120 16.50 -12.17 10.52
N MET A 121 15.47 -11.38 10.27
CA MET A 121 15.14 -10.24 11.10
C MET A 121 14.19 -10.71 12.21
N ALA A 122 14.58 -10.48 13.46
CA ALA A 122 13.77 -10.71 14.64
C ALA A 122 13.27 -9.36 15.20
N MET A 123 12.02 -9.33 15.63
CA MET A 123 11.34 -8.16 16.22
C MET A 123 10.54 -8.58 17.46
N ASP A 124 10.60 -7.78 18.53
CA ASP A 124 9.73 -7.96 19.69
C ASP A 124 8.33 -7.35 19.38
N PRO A 125 7.23 -8.12 19.48
CA PRO A 125 5.87 -7.60 19.29
C PRO A 125 5.50 -6.42 20.20
N THR A 126 6.20 -6.25 21.32
CA THR A 126 6.04 -5.12 22.25
C THR A 126 6.85 -3.88 21.86
N GLY A 127 7.62 -3.93 20.77
CA GLY A 127 8.43 -2.82 20.26
C GLY A 127 9.75 -2.59 21.00
N ARG A 128 10.15 -3.53 21.88
CA ARG A 128 11.43 -3.49 22.58
C ARG A 128 12.57 -4.02 21.69
N GLN A 129 13.79 -3.71 22.09
CA GLN A 129 14.98 -4.27 21.42
C GLN A 129 15.07 -5.78 21.66
N VAL A 130 15.36 -6.53 20.60
CA VAL A 130 15.63 -7.97 20.69
C VAL A 130 16.95 -8.22 21.42
N GLU A 131 16.95 -9.15 22.38
CA GLU A 131 18.10 -9.45 23.26
C GLU A 131 19.02 -10.56 22.72
N LEU A 132 18.69 -11.15 21.56
CA LEU A 132 19.52 -12.16 20.91
C LEU A 132 20.76 -11.55 20.24
N PRO A 133 21.87 -12.31 20.14
CA PRO A 133 23.07 -11.83 19.46
C PRO A 133 22.80 -11.60 17.97
N GLY A 134 23.19 -10.42 17.48
CA GLY A 134 22.96 -10.04 16.09
C GLY A 134 23.26 -8.57 15.83
N GLU A 135 22.97 -8.12 14.61
CA GLU A 135 23.11 -6.71 14.22
C GLU A 135 21.80 -5.96 14.52
N HIS A 136 21.86 -5.03 15.47
CA HIS A 136 20.71 -4.19 15.81
C HIS A 136 20.47 -3.11 14.74
N MET A 137 19.21 -2.92 14.38
CA MET A 137 18.79 -1.87 13.44
C MET A 137 17.35 -1.44 13.69
N LYS A 138 16.83 -0.55 12.84
CA LYS A 138 15.40 -0.28 12.73
C LYS A 138 14.86 -0.93 11.48
N GLU A 139 13.73 -1.62 11.60
CA GLU A 139 13.06 -2.14 10.41
C GLU A 139 12.49 -0.99 9.56
N PRO A 140 12.48 -1.14 8.22
CA PRO A 140 12.24 -0.02 7.31
C PRO A 140 10.76 0.38 7.14
N ALA A 141 9.80 -0.49 7.45
CA ALA A 141 8.37 -0.25 7.21
C ALA A 141 7.70 0.60 8.30
N PHE A 142 8.00 0.35 9.58
CA PHE A 142 7.38 1.04 10.73
C PHE A 142 8.42 1.71 11.66
N GLY A 143 9.71 1.55 11.41
CA GLY A 143 10.80 2.11 12.22
C GLY A 143 11.01 1.42 13.57
N LEU A 144 10.47 0.20 13.77
CA LEU A 144 10.58 -0.54 15.03
C LEU A 144 12.00 -1.08 15.26
N PRO A 145 12.46 -1.19 16.53
CA PRO A 145 13.71 -1.87 16.84
C PRO A 145 13.68 -3.33 16.37
N ALA A 146 14.72 -3.73 15.65
CA ALA A 146 14.88 -5.07 15.09
C ALA A 146 16.33 -5.55 15.23
N THR A 147 16.55 -6.85 15.06
CA THR A 147 17.90 -7.45 15.06
C THR A 147 18.02 -8.50 13.97
N TRP A 148 19.07 -8.41 13.15
CA TRP A 148 19.44 -9.51 12.25
C TRP A 148 20.16 -10.60 13.04
N ILE A 149 19.56 -11.77 13.10
CA ILE A 149 20.06 -12.96 13.79
C ILE A 149 20.48 -14.03 12.79
N ASP A 150 21.40 -14.90 13.20
CA ASP A 150 21.75 -16.09 12.44
C ASP A 150 20.55 -17.06 12.36
N ASN A 151 20.43 -17.80 11.25
CA ASN A 151 19.34 -18.77 11.07
C ASN A 151 19.34 -19.88 12.14
N ALA A 152 20.50 -20.19 12.75
CA ALA A 152 20.61 -21.12 13.87
C ALA A 152 19.83 -20.68 15.12
N LEU A 153 19.61 -19.37 15.30
CA LEU A 153 18.88 -18.81 16.45
C LEU A 153 17.35 -18.76 16.23
N ARG A 154 16.85 -19.27 15.10
CA ARG A 154 15.42 -19.26 14.77
C ARG A 154 14.56 -19.91 15.86
N GLU A 155 14.94 -21.09 16.33
CA GLU A 155 14.14 -21.84 17.31
C GLU A 155 14.08 -21.09 18.66
N GLU A 156 15.21 -20.55 19.10
CA GLU A 156 15.30 -19.74 20.33
C GLU A 156 14.49 -18.45 20.21
N ALA A 157 14.63 -17.71 19.10
CA ALA A 157 13.83 -16.51 18.83
C ALA A 157 12.32 -16.80 18.82
N THR A 158 11.92 -17.94 18.25
CA THR A 158 10.51 -18.36 18.23
C THR A 158 10.03 -18.69 19.63
N PHE A 159 10.85 -19.38 20.43
CA PHE A 159 10.55 -19.73 21.82
C PHE A 159 10.39 -18.49 22.71
N LEU A 160 11.19 -17.45 22.48
CA LEU A 160 11.08 -16.15 23.17
C LEU A 160 9.90 -15.29 22.69
N GLY A 161 9.14 -15.74 21.68
CA GLY A 161 7.97 -15.05 21.16
C GLY A 161 8.27 -13.90 20.21
N TYR A 162 9.48 -13.86 19.63
CA TYR A 162 9.83 -12.85 18.62
C TYR A 162 9.21 -13.18 17.27
N THR A 163 8.81 -12.14 16.55
CA THR A 163 8.39 -12.24 15.15
C THR A 163 9.63 -12.34 14.28
N ILE A 164 9.71 -13.39 13.46
CA ILE A 164 10.87 -13.68 12.62
C ILE A 164 10.48 -13.57 11.15
N VAL A 165 11.21 -12.78 10.38
CA VAL A 165 10.96 -12.57 8.94
C VAL A 165 12.25 -12.71 8.15
N ASP A 166 12.13 -13.15 6.90
CA ASP A 166 13.27 -13.26 5.97
C ASP A 166 13.48 -11.97 5.16
N PRO A 167 14.65 -11.79 4.51
CA PRO A 167 14.96 -10.59 3.74
C PRO A 167 13.92 -10.22 2.67
N ALA A 168 13.37 -11.21 1.96
CA ALA A 168 12.37 -10.96 0.92
C ALA A 168 11.05 -10.46 1.53
N THR A 169 10.65 -10.99 2.69
CA THR A 169 9.49 -10.51 3.44
C THR A 169 9.71 -9.11 4.01
N VAL A 170 10.93 -8.75 4.44
CA VAL A 170 11.24 -7.37 4.86
C VAL A 170 10.99 -6.39 3.70
N ILE A 171 11.56 -6.66 2.52
CA ILE A 171 11.37 -5.82 1.33
C ILE A 171 9.89 -5.76 0.94
N THR A 172 9.18 -6.90 0.94
CA THR A 172 7.76 -6.95 0.56
C THR A 172 6.88 -6.20 1.55
N THR A 173 7.18 -6.25 2.85
CA THR A 173 6.45 -5.51 3.90
C THR A 173 6.67 -4.01 3.73
N HIS A 174 7.92 -3.59 3.51
CA HIS A 174 8.22 -2.18 3.26
C HIS A 174 7.53 -1.67 1.98
N LEU A 175 7.59 -2.43 0.89
CA LEU A 175 6.85 -2.13 -0.34
C LEU A 175 5.35 -2.00 -0.08
N THR A 176 4.77 -2.84 0.77
CA THR A 176 3.34 -2.81 1.10
C THR A 176 2.95 -1.48 1.74
N GLU A 177 3.71 -1.00 2.72
CA GLU A 177 3.40 0.29 3.37
C GLU A 177 3.64 1.48 2.43
N ILE A 178 4.72 1.46 1.63
CA ILE A 178 4.95 2.48 0.59
C ILE A 178 3.77 2.52 -0.39
N LEU A 179 3.31 1.36 -0.86
CA LEU A 179 2.16 1.29 -1.77
C LEU A 179 0.90 1.82 -1.11
N LYS A 180 0.62 1.46 0.16
CA LYS A 180 -0.53 1.97 0.91
C LYS A 180 -0.53 3.50 1.00
N ASP A 181 0.63 4.11 1.25
CA ASP A 181 0.76 5.56 1.32
C ASP A 181 0.60 6.26 -0.04
N ASN A 182 0.85 5.54 -1.13
CA ASN A 182 0.81 6.08 -2.50
C ASN A 182 -0.38 5.56 -3.33
N MET A 183 -1.33 4.82 -2.75
CA MET A 183 -2.46 4.22 -3.51
C MET A 183 -3.27 5.26 -4.28
N ALA A 184 -3.52 6.43 -3.68
CA ALA A 184 -4.24 7.52 -4.32
C ALA A 184 -3.53 8.00 -5.61
N ASP A 185 -2.21 8.12 -5.57
CA ASP A 185 -1.41 8.57 -6.71
C ASP A 185 -1.24 7.49 -7.78
N LEU A 186 -1.23 6.22 -7.36
CA LEU A 186 -1.13 5.05 -8.23
C LEU A 186 -2.46 4.67 -8.88
N LEU A 187 -3.60 5.15 -8.37
CA LEU A 187 -4.90 5.00 -9.02
C LEU A 187 -5.01 5.93 -10.25
N SER A 188 -4.34 5.53 -11.32
CA SER A 188 -4.35 6.23 -12.60
C SER A 188 -5.67 6.02 -13.35
N TYR A 189 -5.88 6.80 -14.41
CA TYR A 189 -7.02 6.61 -15.31
C TYR A 189 -7.04 5.20 -15.93
N SER A 190 -5.86 4.65 -16.23
CA SER A 190 -5.71 3.30 -16.79
C SER A 190 -6.16 2.24 -15.77
N GLU A 191 -5.73 2.36 -14.51
CA GLU A 191 -6.12 1.42 -13.45
C GLU A 191 -7.62 1.52 -13.12
N LEU A 192 -8.18 2.73 -13.08
CA LEU A 192 -9.63 2.91 -12.93
C LEU A 192 -10.38 2.26 -14.11
N SER A 193 -9.92 2.45 -15.33
CA SER A 193 -10.54 1.87 -16.53
C SER A 193 -10.50 0.34 -16.52
N LYS A 194 -9.43 -0.26 -15.97
CA LYS A 194 -9.35 -1.72 -15.77
C LYS A 194 -10.35 -2.16 -14.70
N LEU A 195 -10.39 -1.46 -13.56
CA LEU A 195 -11.33 -1.74 -12.47
C LEU A 195 -12.78 -1.75 -12.97
N LEU A 196 -13.21 -0.72 -13.71
CA LEU A 196 -14.57 -0.63 -14.26
C LEU A 196 -14.87 -1.72 -15.30
N ARG A 197 -13.88 -2.09 -16.11
CA ARG A 197 -14.03 -3.12 -17.15
C ARG A 197 -14.20 -4.52 -16.58
N ASP A 198 -13.57 -4.80 -15.44
CA ASP A 198 -13.57 -6.13 -14.82
C ASP A 198 -14.79 -6.37 -13.92
N LEU A 199 -15.71 -5.39 -13.81
CA LEU A 199 -16.94 -5.52 -13.03
C LEU A 199 -17.90 -6.58 -13.61
N PRO A 200 -18.71 -7.23 -12.74
CA PRO A 200 -19.86 -8.04 -13.15
C PRO A 200 -20.85 -7.29 -14.05
N SER A 201 -21.67 -8.03 -14.81
CA SER A 201 -22.59 -7.46 -15.80
C SER A 201 -23.62 -6.49 -15.22
N ASP A 202 -24.11 -6.74 -14.00
CA ASP A 202 -25.13 -5.88 -13.38
C ASP A 202 -24.51 -4.58 -12.85
N GLU A 203 -23.30 -4.64 -12.31
CA GLU A 203 -22.55 -3.45 -11.88
C GLU A 203 -22.11 -2.58 -13.06
N LYS A 204 -21.82 -3.19 -14.21
CA LYS A 204 -21.55 -2.45 -15.47
C LYS A 204 -22.72 -1.58 -15.89
N LYS A 205 -23.96 -2.07 -15.76
CA LYS A 205 -25.16 -1.27 -16.06
C LYS A 205 -25.25 -0.04 -15.17
N LEU A 206 -24.96 -0.20 -13.87
CA LEU A 206 -24.90 0.94 -12.94
C LEU A 206 -23.84 1.96 -13.36
N VAL A 207 -22.67 1.50 -13.82
CA VAL A 207 -21.62 2.38 -14.34
C VAL A 207 -22.09 3.13 -15.58
N ASP A 208 -22.73 2.45 -16.54
CA ASP A 208 -23.23 3.05 -17.78
C ASP A 208 -24.36 4.07 -17.53
N ASP A 209 -25.21 3.82 -16.54
CA ASP A 209 -26.29 4.74 -16.14
C ASP A 209 -25.75 5.97 -15.40
N LEU A 210 -24.67 5.82 -14.62
CA LEU A 210 -24.10 6.90 -13.79
C LEU A 210 -23.05 7.73 -14.55
N ILE A 211 -22.23 7.11 -15.40
CA ILE A 211 -21.06 7.72 -16.05
C ILE A 211 -21.25 7.72 -17.57
N PRO A 212 -21.19 8.89 -18.25
CA PRO A 212 -20.89 10.22 -17.73
C PRO A 212 -22.15 11.02 -17.30
N GLN A 213 -23.34 10.41 -17.30
CA GLN A 213 -24.61 11.14 -17.25
C GLN A 213 -24.85 11.90 -15.94
N VAL A 214 -24.46 11.31 -14.80
CA VAL A 214 -24.62 11.88 -13.46
C VAL A 214 -23.29 12.42 -12.94
N VAL A 215 -22.21 11.65 -13.13
CA VAL A 215 -20.85 12.05 -12.74
C VAL A 215 -19.83 11.68 -13.83
N SER A 216 -18.75 12.46 -13.90
CA SER A 216 -17.65 12.16 -14.83
C SER A 216 -16.74 11.04 -14.30
N THR A 217 -16.03 10.35 -15.19
CA THR A 217 -14.97 9.39 -14.79
C THR A 217 -13.90 10.06 -13.93
N ALA A 218 -13.58 11.32 -14.20
CA ALA A 218 -12.62 12.09 -13.40
C ALA A 218 -13.14 12.37 -11.97
N THR A 219 -14.45 12.63 -11.82
CA THR A 219 -15.10 12.78 -10.52
C THR A 219 -15.00 11.48 -9.72
N LEU A 220 -15.35 10.34 -10.32
CA LEU A 220 -15.22 9.03 -9.68
C LEU A 220 -13.77 8.78 -9.27
N GLN A 221 -12.80 9.02 -10.16
CA GLN A 221 -11.38 8.85 -9.85
C GLN A 221 -10.99 9.66 -8.62
N ARG A 222 -11.34 10.95 -8.56
CA ARG A 222 -11.00 11.82 -7.42
C ARG A 222 -11.63 11.34 -6.11
N VAL A 223 -12.87 10.83 -6.14
CA VAL A 223 -13.54 10.28 -4.95
C VAL A 223 -12.81 9.01 -4.48
N LEU A 224 -12.52 8.07 -5.39
CA LEU A 224 -11.80 6.84 -5.05
C LEU A 224 -10.39 7.13 -4.54
N GLN A 225 -9.68 8.09 -5.14
CA GLN A 225 -8.37 8.54 -4.67
C GLN A 225 -8.45 9.12 -3.25
N ALA A 226 -9.46 9.95 -2.95
CA ALA A 226 -9.64 10.51 -1.61
C ALA A 226 -9.95 9.42 -0.56
N LEU A 227 -10.75 8.41 -0.92
CA LEU A 227 -11.00 7.25 -0.05
C LEU A 227 -9.71 6.46 0.21
N LEU A 228 -8.96 6.13 -0.84
CA LEU A 228 -7.69 5.39 -0.73
C LEU A 228 -6.61 6.17 0.03
N LYS A 229 -6.57 7.50 -0.08
CA LYS A 229 -5.67 8.36 0.70
C LYS A 229 -5.90 8.24 2.22
N GLU A 230 -7.12 7.89 2.61
CA GLU A 230 -7.49 7.62 3.99
C GLU A 230 -7.51 6.12 4.32
N ARG A 231 -6.90 5.29 3.45
CA ARG A 231 -6.87 3.82 3.55
C ARG A 231 -8.28 3.19 3.63
N VAL A 232 -9.29 3.85 3.05
CA VAL A 232 -10.64 3.29 2.94
C VAL A 232 -10.71 2.35 1.73
N SER A 233 -11.12 1.11 1.98
CA SER A 233 -11.32 0.14 0.90
C SER A 233 -12.38 0.59 -0.10
N ILE A 234 -12.04 0.50 -1.38
CA ILE A 234 -12.93 0.77 -2.51
C ILE A 234 -13.49 -0.51 -3.13
N ARG A 235 -13.39 -1.64 -2.42
CA ARG A 235 -13.84 -2.94 -2.91
C ARG A 235 -15.36 -3.03 -3.06
N ASP A 236 -16.11 -2.36 -2.18
CA ASP A 236 -17.57 -2.22 -2.32
C ASP A 236 -17.89 -1.07 -3.30
N LEU A 237 -17.42 -1.23 -4.54
CA LEU A 237 -17.59 -0.24 -5.60
C LEU A 237 -19.06 0.04 -5.92
N PRO A 238 -19.99 -0.96 -5.92
CA PRO A 238 -21.41 -0.69 -6.11
C PRO A 238 -21.97 0.28 -5.08
N ALA A 239 -21.69 0.08 -3.78
CA ALA A 239 -22.14 1.00 -2.74
C ALA A 239 -21.55 2.41 -2.91
N ILE A 240 -20.30 2.51 -3.37
CA ILE A 240 -19.66 3.79 -3.68
C ILE A 240 -20.36 4.49 -4.85
N LEU A 241 -20.67 3.77 -5.92
CA LEU A 241 -21.34 4.32 -7.11
C LEU A 241 -22.76 4.79 -6.79
N GLU A 242 -23.53 4.00 -6.04
CA GLU A 242 -24.87 4.38 -5.57
C GLU A 242 -24.81 5.64 -4.70
N ALA A 243 -23.92 5.66 -3.70
CA ALA A 243 -23.72 6.82 -2.84
C ALA A 243 -23.28 8.07 -3.63
N LEU A 244 -22.42 7.90 -4.63
CA LEU A 244 -21.99 8.99 -5.48
C LEU A 244 -23.15 9.55 -6.31
N GLY A 245 -24.04 8.69 -6.83
CA GLY A 245 -25.26 9.11 -7.53
C GLY A 245 -26.22 9.90 -6.64
N GLU A 246 -26.40 9.47 -5.38
CA GLU A 246 -27.20 10.21 -4.38
C GLU A 246 -26.62 11.60 -4.10
N ALA A 247 -25.30 11.71 -3.94
CA ALA A 247 -24.62 12.96 -3.62
C ALA A 247 -24.58 13.93 -4.81
N ALA A 248 -24.40 13.42 -6.02
CA ALA A 248 -24.24 14.23 -7.24
C ALA A 248 -25.46 15.11 -7.56
N GLY A 249 -26.66 14.70 -7.13
CA GLY A 249 -27.87 15.53 -7.26
C GLY A 249 -27.89 16.76 -6.35
N HIS A 250 -27.08 16.76 -5.28
CA HIS A 250 -27.11 17.78 -4.22
C HIS A 250 -25.86 18.66 -4.20
N THR A 251 -24.72 18.14 -4.63
CA THR A 251 -23.44 18.85 -4.58
C THR A 251 -22.54 18.49 -5.75
N LYS A 252 -21.68 19.44 -6.12
CA LYS A 252 -20.54 19.21 -7.03
C LYS A 252 -19.21 19.11 -6.28
N SER A 253 -19.23 19.32 -4.97
CA SER A 253 -18.03 19.30 -4.12
C SER A 253 -17.51 17.88 -3.97
N ILE A 254 -16.27 17.64 -4.37
CA ILE A 254 -15.63 16.32 -4.21
C ILE A 254 -15.54 15.95 -2.73
N THR A 255 -15.15 16.91 -1.88
CA THR A 255 -15.08 16.70 -0.43
C THR A 255 -16.42 16.25 0.13
N GLN A 256 -17.52 16.92 -0.23
CA GLN A 256 -18.85 16.53 0.26
C GLN A 256 -19.32 15.19 -0.30
N MET A 257 -19.01 14.88 -1.56
CA MET A 257 -19.27 13.55 -2.14
C MET A 257 -18.53 12.46 -1.37
N VAL A 258 -17.25 12.68 -1.03
CA VAL A 258 -16.44 11.73 -0.26
C VAL A 258 -17.04 11.53 1.13
N GLU A 259 -17.41 12.59 1.85
CA GLU A 259 -18.03 12.46 3.17
C GLU A 259 -19.38 11.74 3.11
N HIS A 260 -20.19 11.98 2.07
CA HIS A 260 -21.44 11.24 1.86
C HIS A 260 -21.16 9.75 1.62
N VAL A 261 -20.25 9.43 0.69
CA VAL A 261 -19.85 8.06 0.39
C VAL A 261 -19.32 7.34 1.64
N ARG A 262 -18.46 7.99 2.43
CA ARG A 262 -17.96 7.45 3.71
C ARG A 262 -19.10 7.13 4.69
N SER A 263 -20.11 8.00 4.80
CA SER A 263 -21.28 7.73 5.65
C SER A 263 -22.06 6.49 5.20
N ARG A 264 -22.17 6.25 3.88
CA ARG A 264 -22.79 5.05 3.31
C ARG A 264 -21.95 3.80 3.55
N LEU A 265 -20.63 3.95 3.66
CA LEU A 265 -19.68 2.90 4.02
C LEU A 265 -19.50 2.69 5.54
N ALA A 266 -20.35 3.27 6.40
CA ALA A 266 -20.23 3.20 7.87
C ALA A 266 -20.00 1.77 8.41
N ARG A 267 -20.71 0.78 7.84
CA ARG A 267 -20.54 -0.64 8.24
C ARG A 267 -19.13 -1.13 7.94
N GLN A 268 -18.62 -0.84 6.75
CA GLN A 268 -17.28 -1.25 6.32
C GLN A 268 -16.21 -0.56 7.17
N LEU A 269 -16.32 0.75 7.37
CA LEU A 269 -15.37 1.53 8.17
C LEU A 269 -15.29 1.03 9.61
N CYS A 270 -16.43 0.78 10.23
CA CYS A 270 -16.45 0.23 11.59
C CYS A 270 -15.88 -1.19 11.65
N TRP A 271 -16.11 -2.03 10.63
CA TRP A 271 -15.56 -3.38 10.59
C TRP A 271 -14.04 -3.39 10.44
N GLN A 272 -13.49 -2.48 9.62
CA GLN A 272 -12.05 -2.37 9.38
C GLN A 272 -11.27 -1.90 10.63
N ASN A 273 -11.93 -1.17 11.53
CA ASN A 273 -11.28 -0.52 12.67
C ASN A 273 -11.68 -1.13 14.03
N ARG A 274 -12.40 -2.26 14.05
CA ARG A 274 -12.78 -2.92 15.30
C ARG A 274 -11.61 -3.69 15.90
N SER A 275 -11.61 -3.79 17.22
CA SER A 275 -10.75 -4.71 17.97
C SER A 275 -11.24 -6.15 17.86
N ASP A 276 -10.39 -7.10 18.29
CA ASP A 276 -10.71 -8.53 18.32
C ASP A 276 -11.93 -8.88 19.18
N ASP A 277 -12.24 -8.06 20.19
CA ASP A 277 -13.44 -8.18 21.03
C ASP A 277 -14.73 -7.69 20.33
N GLY A 278 -14.62 -7.23 19.08
CA GLY A 278 -15.71 -6.72 18.26
C GLY A 278 -16.16 -5.30 18.60
N SER A 279 -15.55 -4.63 19.57
CA SER A 279 -15.79 -3.22 19.85
C SER A 279 -14.97 -2.32 18.92
N LEU A 280 -15.41 -1.08 18.74
CA LEU A 280 -14.67 -0.04 18.03
C LEU A 280 -14.04 0.91 19.08
N PRO A 281 -12.72 0.84 19.32
CA PRO A 281 -12.05 1.76 20.21
C PRO A 281 -12.02 3.16 19.59
N ILE A 282 -12.47 4.14 20.37
CA ILE A 282 -12.53 5.54 19.93
C ILE A 282 -11.77 6.44 20.90
N VAL A 283 -11.06 7.39 20.33
CA VAL A 283 -10.62 8.61 20.99
C VAL A 283 -11.54 9.72 20.51
N THR A 284 -12.18 10.45 21.41
CA THR A 284 -13.10 11.54 21.04
C THR A 284 -12.40 12.90 21.08
N LEU A 285 -12.83 13.86 20.27
CA LEU A 285 -12.50 15.26 20.53
C LEU A 285 -13.24 15.78 21.76
N SER A 286 -12.58 16.63 22.55
CA SER A 286 -13.26 17.46 23.54
C SER A 286 -14.16 18.50 22.88
N HIS A 287 -15.16 18.98 23.64
CA HIS A 287 -16.09 20.01 23.18
C HIS A 287 -15.37 21.30 22.76
N ASP A 288 -14.29 21.65 23.48
CA ASP A 288 -13.49 22.83 23.18
C ASP A 288 -12.81 22.71 21.82
N TRP A 289 -12.22 21.55 21.50
CA TRP A 289 -11.66 21.31 20.17
C TRP A 289 -12.73 21.28 19.08
N GLU A 290 -13.89 20.66 19.32
CA GLU A 290 -14.97 20.68 18.33
C GLU A 290 -15.42 22.12 17.99
N ASN A 291 -15.55 22.97 19.01
CA ASN A 291 -15.91 24.37 18.84
C ASN A 291 -14.79 25.18 18.19
N ALA A 292 -13.53 24.96 18.56
CA ALA A 292 -12.37 25.62 17.97
C ALA A 292 -12.27 25.32 16.47
N PHE A 293 -12.42 24.05 16.07
CA PHE A 293 -12.48 23.68 14.66
C PHE A 293 -13.70 24.30 13.97
N SER A 294 -14.89 24.18 14.54
CA SER A 294 -16.13 24.68 13.93
C SER A 294 -16.08 26.20 13.67
N SER A 295 -15.61 26.97 14.65
CA SER A 295 -15.51 28.44 14.57
C SER A 295 -14.37 28.93 13.67
N SER A 296 -13.31 28.15 13.52
CA SER A 296 -12.20 28.44 12.60
C SER A 296 -12.48 28.08 11.14
N LEU A 297 -13.62 27.46 10.82
CA LEU A 297 -13.98 27.16 9.44
C LEU A 297 -14.65 28.36 8.76
N VAL A 298 -13.99 28.90 7.75
CA VAL A 298 -14.45 30.05 6.96
C VAL A 298 -14.74 29.60 5.53
N GLY A 299 -15.71 30.23 4.86
CA GLY A 299 -16.10 29.93 3.48
C GLY A 299 -17.33 29.02 3.37
N GLN A 300 -17.71 28.67 2.14
CA GLN A 300 -18.85 27.80 1.83
C GLN A 300 -18.48 26.77 0.76
N GLY A 301 -19.14 25.61 0.78
CA GLY A 301 -18.95 24.56 -0.24
C GLY A 301 -17.50 24.06 -0.32
N GLU A 302 -16.90 24.12 -1.51
CA GLU A 302 -15.50 23.73 -1.76
C GLU A 302 -14.47 24.74 -1.26
N ASP A 303 -14.85 26.01 -1.07
CA ASP A 303 -13.94 27.07 -0.60
C ASP A 303 -13.82 27.09 0.93
N ARG A 304 -14.37 26.09 1.63
CA ARG A 304 -14.30 26.02 3.07
C ARG A 304 -12.85 25.70 3.49
N GLN A 305 -12.28 26.58 4.31
CA GLN A 305 -10.90 26.49 4.75
C GLN A 305 -10.80 26.61 6.26
N LEU A 306 -9.82 25.94 6.84
CA LEU A 306 -9.51 26.05 8.26
C LEU A 306 -8.58 27.25 8.49
N THR A 307 -9.09 28.26 9.17
CA THR A 307 -8.36 29.44 9.62
C THR A 307 -8.17 29.39 11.13
N MET A 308 -7.26 28.53 11.57
CA MET A 308 -6.90 28.36 12.98
C MET A 308 -5.53 29.00 13.26
N ALA A 309 -5.37 29.60 14.45
CA ALA A 309 -4.09 30.15 14.87
C ALA A 309 -3.02 29.04 14.97
N PRO A 310 -1.77 29.27 14.51
CA PRO A 310 -0.71 28.26 14.57
C PRO A 310 -0.44 27.69 15.97
N SER A 311 -0.59 28.52 17.02
CA SER A 311 -0.42 28.09 18.41
C SER A 311 -1.47 27.06 18.84
N ALA A 312 -2.75 27.30 18.52
CA ALA A 312 -3.83 26.36 18.77
C ALA A 312 -3.63 25.05 17.99
N LEU A 313 -3.18 25.13 16.74
CA LEU A 313 -2.87 23.94 15.96
C LEU A 313 -1.74 23.11 16.58
N GLN A 314 -0.69 23.75 17.10
CA GLN A 314 0.40 23.06 17.78
C GLN A 314 -0.05 22.39 19.08
N GLU A 315 -0.93 23.05 19.83
CA GLU A 315 -1.53 22.50 21.04
C GLU A 315 -2.38 21.26 20.72
N PHE A 316 -3.23 21.33 19.68
CA PHE A 316 -4.01 20.20 19.18
C PHE A 316 -3.11 19.02 18.79
N ILE A 317 -2.06 19.27 18.00
CA ILE A 317 -1.12 18.22 17.55
C ILE A 317 -0.47 17.53 18.76
N ARG A 318 -0.08 18.29 19.79
CA ARG A 318 0.49 17.73 21.01
C ARG A 318 -0.54 16.86 21.74
N GLY A 319 -1.76 17.37 21.96
CA GLY A 319 -2.83 16.62 22.62
C GLY A 319 -3.18 15.30 21.92
N VAL A 320 -3.23 15.31 20.58
CA VAL A 320 -3.42 14.09 19.78
C VAL A 320 -2.26 13.12 19.96
N ARG A 321 -1.01 13.59 19.87
CA ARG A 321 0.19 12.73 20.03
C ARG A 321 0.19 12.04 21.39
N ASP A 322 0.11 12.81 22.46
CA ASP A 322 0.19 12.31 23.83
C ASP A 322 -0.95 11.33 24.13
N THR A 323 -2.16 11.62 23.64
CA THR A 323 -3.32 10.75 23.85
C THR A 323 -3.18 9.43 23.10
N PHE A 324 -2.82 9.45 21.83
CA PHE A 324 -2.67 8.22 21.06
C PHE A 324 -1.43 7.41 21.48
N GLU A 325 -0.37 8.04 21.95
CA GLU A 325 0.77 7.32 22.54
C GLU A 325 0.33 6.52 23.79
N ARG A 326 -0.38 7.17 24.71
CA ARG A 326 -0.95 6.50 25.89
C ARG A 326 -1.93 5.38 25.53
N VAL A 327 -2.77 5.57 24.52
CA VAL A 327 -3.70 4.53 24.04
C VAL A 327 -2.92 3.35 23.45
N SER A 328 -1.90 3.60 22.64
CA SER A 328 -1.03 2.55 22.09
C SER A 328 -0.24 1.80 23.17
N MET A 329 0.23 2.47 24.23
CA MET A 329 0.89 1.80 25.37
C MET A 329 -0.02 0.81 26.11
N ASN A 330 -1.34 1.02 26.03
CA ASN A 330 -2.33 0.09 26.58
C ASN A 330 -2.70 -1.04 25.60
N GLY A 331 -2.03 -1.15 24.45
CA GLY A 331 -2.29 -2.15 23.42
C GLY A 331 -3.55 -1.89 22.58
N GLU A 332 -4.10 -0.68 22.63
CA GLU A 332 -5.30 -0.31 21.88
C GLU A 332 -4.94 0.42 20.59
N VAL A 333 -5.62 0.09 19.50
CA VAL A 333 -5.58 0.83 18.24
C VAL A 333 -6.95 1.47 18.05
N ALA A 334 -7.02 2.78 18.20
CA ALA A 334 -8.27 3.52 18.18
C ALA A 334 -8.40 4.42 16.95
N VAL A 335 -9.64 4.77 16.61
CA VAL A 335 -9.94 5.84 15.66
C VAL A 335 -10.15 7.17 16.38
N LEU A 336 -9.82 8.29 15.74
CA LEU A 336 -10.25 9.60 16.23
C LEU A 336 -11.67 9.87 15.74
N LEU A 337 -12.61 10.02 16.67
CA LEU A 337 -14.00 10.35 16.38
C LEU A 337 -14.24 11.87 16.49
N THR A 338 -14.88 12.43 15.47
CA THR A 338 -15.14 13.87 15.33
C THR A 338 -16.55 14.15 14.82
N SER A 339 -17.02 15.39 14.98
CA SER A 339 -18.23 15.87 14.29
C SER A 339 -18.08 15.88 12.75
N PRO A 340 -19.14 15.53 11.98
CA PRO A 340 -19.06 15.39 10.51
C PRO A 340 -18.52 16.62 9.77
N ASN A 341 -18.90 17.82 10.22
CA ASN A 341 -18.52 19.07 9.55
C ASN A 341 -17.03 19.41 9.63
N ILE A 342 -16.31 18.86 10.61
CA ILE A 342 -14.90 19.17 10.86
C ILE A 342 -13.96 18.03 10.46
N ARG A 343 -14.49 16.81 10.24
CA ARG A 343 -13.70 15.59 9.99
C ARG A 343 -12.67 15.73 8.86
N PRO A 344 -12.98 16.27 7.66
CA PRO A 344 -11.97 16.44 6.60
C PRO A 344 -10.80 17.32 7.02
N PHE A 345 -11.06 18.36 7.80
CA PHE A 345 -10.06 19.32 8.25
C PHE A 345 -9.21 18.77 9.39
N VAL A 346 -9.83 18.01 10.30
CA VAL A 346 -9.09 17.28 11.34
C VAL A 346 -8.18 16.23 10.68
N ARG A 347 -8.68 15.49 9.68
CA ARG A 347 -7.88 14.52 8.92
C ARG A 347 -6.71 15.16 8.19
N SER A 348 -6.90 16.31 7.52
CA SER A 348 -5.81 17.00 6.78
C SER A 348 -4.68 17.49 7.68
N ILE A 349 -4.95 17.72 8.98
CA ILE A 349 -3.92 17.99 9.97
C ILE A 349 -3.23 16.70 10.42
N ILE A 350 -4.01 15.69 10.77
CA ILE A 350 -3.51 14.43 11.34
C ILE A 350 -2.64 13.67 10.36
N GLU A 351 -2.99 13.66 9.07
CA GLU A 351 -2.24 12.93 8.05
C GLU A 351 -0.76 13.37 7.95
N ARG A 352 -0.46 14.62 8.34
CA ARG A 352 0.90 15.20 8.27
C ARG A 352 1.86 14.65 9.32
N PHE A 353 1.36 14.06 10.39
CA PHE A 353 2.21 13.58 11.50
C PHE A 353 1.82 12.21 12.06
N ARG A 354 0.61 11.72 11.78
CA ARG A 354 0.17 10.33 12.00
C ARG A 354 -0.70 9.87 10.83
N ALA A 355 -0.06 9.66 9.67
CA ALA A 355 -0.74 9.23 8.44
C ALA A 355 -1.66 8.01 8.64
N ASN A 356 -1.24 7.06 9.50
CA ASN A 356 -1.94 5.81 9.80
C ASN A 356 -3.14 5.97 10.76
N THR A 357 -3.29 7.11 11.43
CA THR A 357 -4.43 7.32 12.34
C THR A 357 -5.70 7.59 11.52
N VAL A 358 -6.67 6.69 11.68
CA VAL A 358 -7.98 6.80 11.05
C VAL A 358 -8.82 7.85 11.78
N VAL A 359 -9.39 8.78 11.02
CA VAL A 359 -10.28 9.84 11.52
C VAL A 359 -11.68 9.57 10.99
N MET A 360 -12.61 9.30 11.90
CA MET A 360 -14.00 9.00 11.58
C MET A 360 -14.93 10.13 12.02
N SER A 361 -16.03 10.29 11.29
CA SER A 361 -17.14 11.14 11.72
C SER A 361 -18.19 10.34 12.49
N GLN A 362 -19.00 11.02 13.30
CA GLN A 362 -20.16 10.40 13.95
C GLN A 362 -21.15 9.77 12.94
N ASN A 363 -21.24 10.32 11.73
CA ASN A 363 -22.10 9.78 10.65
C ASN A 363 -21.57 8.46 10.07
N GLU A 364 -20.31 8.12 10.33
CA GLU A 364 -19.68 6.88 9.86
C GLU A 364 -19.79 5.74 10.88
N ILE A 365 -20.45 5.98 12.01
CA ILE A 365 -20.67 4.96 13.04
C ILE A 365 -21.95 4.18 12.74
N HIS A 366 -21.79 2.92 12.40
CA HIS A 366 -22.94 2.05 12.15
C HIS A 366 -23.69 1.76 13.47
N PRO A 367 -25.05 1.86 13.53
CA PRO A 367 -25.81 1.79 14.79
C PRO A 367 -25.66 0.51 15.62
N LYS A 368 -25.21 -0.59 15.01
CA LYS A 368 -25.00 -1.89 15.69
C LYS A 368 -23.60 -2.05 16.30
N VAL A 369 -22.71 -1.08 16.13
CA VAL A 369 -21.33 -1.17 16.60
C VAL A 369 -21.27 -0.83 18.07
N LYS A 370 -20.53 -1.63 18.84
CA LYS A 370 -20.26 -1.34 20.25
C LYS A 370 -19.06 -0.40 20.32
N LEU A 371 -19.28 0.82 20.78
CA LEU A 371 -18.19 1.79 21.00
C LEU A 371 -17.48 1.52 22.33
N LYS A 372 -16.17 1.70 22.32
CA LYS A 372 -15.32 1.67 23.52
C LYS A 372 -14.50 2.95 23.56
N THR A 373 -14.88 3.90 24.41
CA THR A 373 -14.09 5.12 24.59
C THR A 373 -12.82 4.80 25.36
N VAL A 374 -11.66 5.01 24.73
CA VAL A 374 -10.33 4.74 25.33
C VAL A 374 -9.54 6.02 25.62
N GLY A 375 -10.02 7.17 25.15
CA GLY A 375 -9.40 8.47 25.43
C GLY A 375 -10.21 9.65 24.90
N GLN A 376 -9.75 10.84 25.26
CA GLN A 376 -10.23 12.11 24.74
C GLN A 376 -9.04 13.04 24.48
N VAL A 377 -9.10 13.80 23.40
CA VAL A 377 -8.13 14.84 23.03
C VAL A 377 -8.61 16.21 23.48
#